data_AF-F9WX58-F1
#
_entry.id   AF-F9WX58-F1
#
_cell.length_a   1.000
_cell.length_b   1.000
_cell.length_c   1.000
_cell.angle_alpha   90.00
_cell.angle_beta   90.00
_cell.angle_gamma   90.00
#
_symmetry.space_group_name_H-M   'P 1'
#
loop_
_entity.id
_entity.type
_entity.pdbx_description
1 polymer ?
#
loop_
_entity_poly.entity_id
_entity_poly.type
_entity_poly.pdbx_seq_one_letter_code
_entity_poly.pdbx_strand_id
1 'polypeptide(L)'
;MGRTLQKKKNRSSISKVKHKPKSQKRLLHHPIIAQNWDKNLTFAQNYSRLGLTAKLNKSTGGVERKVSDVRREEEEGGESRGKVDPLNITAATKRKERLDVSEVRIERDPETGAILRVMDEGKGKRSNPLNDPLNELDSSEEDEDEEGEEGDDDILNL
;
A
#
# COMPACT_ATOMS: atom_id res chain seq x y z
N MET A 1 19.74 -2.87 52.05
CA MET A 1 19.62 -2.45 53.47
C MET A 1 20.97 -2.27 54.19
N GLY A 2 22.12 -2.47 53.55
CA GLY A 2 23.43 -2.35 54.22
C GLY A 2 23.92 -0.91 54.43
N ARG A 3 23.46 0.05 53.62
CA ARG A 3 23.98 1.43 53.60
C ARG A 3 23.47 2.25 54.80
N THR A 4 24.38 2.90 55.53
CA THR A 4 24.09 3.71 56.72
C THR A 4 23.06 4.82 56.45
N LEU A 5 23.12 5.47 55.28
CA LEU A 5 22.13 6.47 54.84
C LEU A 5 20.72 5.89 54.71
N GLN A 6 20.59 4.66 54.17
CA GLN A 6 19.29 4.00 54.09
C GLN A 6 18.77 3.64 55.49
N LYS A 7 19.65 3.22 56.41
CA LYS A 7 19.29 2.97 57.82
C LYS A 7 18.83 4.26 58.53
N LYS A 8 19.53 5.38 58.34
CA LYS A 8 19.14 6.70 58.88
C LYS A 8 17.78 7.15 58.34
N LYS A 9 17.53 7.01 57.03
CA LYS A 9 16.23 7.31 56.39
C LYS A 9 15.10 6.38 56.84
N ASN A 10 15.42 5.15 57.26
CA ASN A 10 14.42 4.23 57.82
C ASN A 10 14.11 4.51 59.29
N ARG A 11 15.09 5.04 60.05
CA ARG A 11 14.93 5.37 61.48
C ARG A 11 14.29 6.74 61.71
N SER A 12 14.39 7.66 60.76
CA SER A 12 13.70 8.95 60.83
C SER A 12 12.18 8.76 60.79
N SER A 13 11.44 9.47 61.64
CA SER A 13 9.97 9.50 61.66
C SER A 13 9.34 10.23 60.45
N ILE A 14 10.16 10.73 59.53
CA ILE A 14 9.72 11.40 58.30
C ILE A 14 9.20 10.38 57.29
N SER A 15 8.00 10.61 56.76
CA SER A 15 7.42 9.80 55.70
C SER A 15 8.29 9.82 54.44
N LYS A 16 8.55 8.64 53.85
CA LYS A 16 9.32 8.55 52.61
C LYS A 16 8.51 9.15 51.46
N VAL A 17 9.07 10.16 50.79
CA VAL A 17 8.56 10.64 49.49
C VAL A 17 8.64 9.49 48.48
N LYS A 18 7.48 9.06 47.98
CA LYS A 18 7.34 8.04 46.94
C LYS A 18 6.69 8.69 45.74
N HIS A 19 7.37 8.68 44.59
CA HIS A 19 6.73 9.07 43.34
C HIS A 19 5.90 7.91 42.79
N LYS A 20 4.70 8.21 42.31
CA LYS A 20 3.89 7.22 41.58
C LYS A 20 4.60 6.89 40.26
N PRO A 21 4.62 5.62 39.84
CA PRO A 21 5.15 5.27 38.52
C PRO A 21 4.33 5.95 37.43
N LYS A 22 4.95 6.18 36.27
CA LYS A 22 4.25 6.72 35.09
C LYS A 22 3.12 5.78 34.69
N SER A 23 1.99 6.34 34.28
CA SER A 23 0.86 5.53 33.80
C SER A 23 1.22 4.83 32.49
N GLN A 24 0.85 3.56 32.36
CA GLN A 24 0.99 2.80 31.11
C GLN A 24 -0.08 3.15 30.06
N LYS A 25 -0.99 4.09 30.37
CA LYS A 25 -2.04 4.55 29.46
C LYS A 25 -1.39 5.36 28.33
N ARG A 26 -1.73 5.02 27.08
CA ARG A 26 -1.26 5.75 25.91
C ARG A 26 -2.09 7.02 25.72
N LEU A 27 -1.40 8.11 25.41
CA LEU A 27 -2.02 9.37 25.00
C LEU A 27 -2.30 9.27 23.51
N LEU A 28 -3.57 9.10 23.15
CA LEU A 28 -4.03 9.00 21.77
C LEU A 28 -4.45 10.40 21.30
N HIS A 29 -3.74 10.94 20.32
CA HIS A 29 -3.97 12.30 19.82
C HIS A 29 -5.12 12.37 18.80
N HIS A 30 -5.39 11.28 18.09
CA HIS A 30 -6.44 11.24 17.06
C HIS A 30 -7.77 10.72 17.64
N PRO A 31 -8.89 11.43 17.45
CA PRO A 31 -10.17 11.06 18.04
C PRO A 31 -10.71 9.73 17.51
N ILE A 32 -10.53 9.45 16.21
CA ILE A 32 -11.00 8.21 15.56
C ILE A 32 -10.29 6.99 16.15
N ILE A 33 -8.97 7.08 16.34
CA ILE A 33 -8.17 6.01 16.95
C ILE A 33 -8.55 5.84 18.41
N ALA A 34 -8.76 6.94 19.14
CA ALA A 34 -9.14 6.91 20.54
C ALA A 34 -10.50 6.22 20.78
N GLN A 35 -11.48 6.46 19.91
CA GLN A 35 -12.80 5.81 19.98
C GLN A 35 -12.71 4.29 19.76
N ASN A 36 -11.84 3.85 18.84
CA ASN A 36 -11.68 2.44 18.50
C ASN A 36 -10.55 1.74 19.29
N TRP A 37 -10.03 2.37 20.34
CA TRP A 37 -8.91 1.84 21.11
C TRP A 37 -9.34 0.88 22.23
N ASP A 38 -8.99 -0.39 22.10
CA ASP A 38 -9.14 -1.35 23.20
C ASP A 38 -7.91 -1.34 24.11
N LYS A 39 -8.12 -1.16 25.42
CA LYS A 39 -7.04 -1.12 26.42
C LYS A 39 -6.49 -2.51 26.76
N ASN A 40 -7.24 -3.56 26.46
CA ASN A 40 -6.85 -4.94 26.75
C ASN A 40 -5.97 -5.54 25.67
N LEU A 41 -5.97 -4.93 24.47
CA LEU A 41 -5.18 -5.37 23.34
C LEU A 41 -3.84 -4.65 23.29
N THR A 42 -2.85 -5.31 22.68
CA THR A 42 -1.56 -4.71 22.39
C THR A 42 -1.68 -3.66 21.30
N PHE A 43 -0.70 -2.77 21.19
CA PHE A 43 -0.70 -1.77 20.12
C PHE A 43 -0.68 -2.38 18.72
N ALA A 44 0.06 -3.47 18.55
CA ALA A 44 0.09 -4.19 17.28
C ALA A 44 -1.29 -4.76 16.93
N GLN A 45 -1.95 -5.41 17.89
CA GLN A 45 -3.30 -5.95 17.74
C GLN A 45 -4.34 -4.90 17.37
N ASN A 46 -4.33 -3.75 18.07
CA ASN A 46 -5.27 -2.66 17.78
C ASN A 46 -5.03 -2.08 16.39
N TYR A 47 -3.78 -1.85 16.00
CA TYR A 47 -3.47 -1.30 14.69
C TYR A 47 -3.85 -2.29 13.58
N SER A 48 -3.55 -3.57 13.75
CA SER A 48 -3.98 -4.61 12.80
C SER A 48 -5.50 -4.71 12.67
N ARG A 49 -6.25 -4.54 13.77
CA ARG A 49 -7.73 -4.49 13.71
C ARG A 49 -8.25 -3.30 12.90
N LEU A 50 -7.54 -2.16 12.94
CA LEU A 50 -7.87 -0.96 12.18
C LEU A 50 -7.38 -1.00 10.73
N GLY A 51 -6.68 -2.06 10.31
CA GLY A 51 -6.04 -2.14 8.99
C GLY A 51 -4.83 -1.22 8.86
N LEU A 52 -4.18 -0.87 9.98
CA LEU A 52 -2.97 -0.04 10.03
C LEU A 52 -1.74 -0.89 10.39
N THR A 53 -0.56 -0.45 9.96
CA THR A 53 0.69 -1.08 10.35
C THR A 53 1.21 -0.54 11.67
N ALA A 54 1.63 -1.44 12.56
CA ALA A 54 2.26 -1.04 13.81
C ALA A 54 3.72 -0.61 13.61
N LYS A 55 4.38 -1.12 12.57
CA LYS A 55 5.77 -0.83 12.19
C LYS A 55 5.89 -0.92 10.68
N LEU A 56 6.49 0.09 10.06
CA LEU A 56 6.72 0.11 8.62
C LEU A 56 7.79 -0.90 8.18
N ASN A 57 8.84 -1.07 8.98
CA ASN A 57 9.94 -2.00 8.68
C ASN A 57 9.63 -3.42 9.17
N LYS A 58 10.38 -4.41 8.67
CA LYS A 58 10.29 -5.81 9.13
C LYS A 58 10.37 -5.88 10.66
N SER A 59 9.38 -6.55 11.27
CA SER A 59 9.43 -6.90 12.68
C SER A 59 10.43 -8.02 12.92
N THR A 60 11.35 -7.83 13.87
CA THR A 60 12.26 -8.88 14.34
C THR A 60 11.53 -9.81 15.31
N GLY A 61 11.76 -11.12 15.18
CA GLY A 61 11.14 -12.14 16.03
C GLY A 61 9.83 -12.70 15.45
N GLY A 62 9.14 -13.53 16.24
CA GLY A 62 7.85 -14.10 15.87
C GLY A 62 6.72 -13.08 16.04
N VAL A 63 5.77 -13.07 15.09
CA VAL A 63 4.49 -12.36 15.20
C VAL A 63 3.48 -13.32 15.81
N GLU A 64 2.54 -12.80 16.59
CA GLU A 64 1.42 -13.60 17.08
C GLU A 64 0.61 -14.19 15.91
N ARG A 65 0.23 -15.46 16.02
CA ARG A 65 -0.65 -16.12 15.05
C ARG A 65 -1.93 -16.51 15.77
N LYS A 66 -3.08 -16.13 15.23
CA LYS A 66 -4.37 -16.60 15.76
C LYS A 66 -4.67 -17.99 15.20
N VAL A 67 -5.46 -18.76 15.94
CA VAL A 67 -5.91 -20.09 15.49
C VAL A 67 -6.67 -20.01 14.16
N SER A 68 -7.42 -18.91 13.95
CA SER A 68 -8.09 -18.61 12.68
C SER A 68 -7.10 -18.49 11.52
N ASP A 69 -5.96 -17.85 11.75
CA ASP A 69 -4.96 -17.59 10.72
C ASP A 69 -4.26 -18.90 10.32
N VAL A 70 -4.01 -19.77 11.32
CA VAL A 70 -3.43 -21.10 11.10
C VAL A 70 -4.40 -21.99 10.32
N ARG A 71 -5.69 -22.00 10.68
CA ARG A 71 -6.70 -22.76 9.93
C ARG A 71 -6.85 -22.28 8.49
N ARG A 72 -6.85 -20.96 8.27
CA ARG A 72 -6.87 -20.39 6.92
C ARG A 72 -5.63 -20.76 6.13
N GLU A 73 -4.45 -20.77 6.76
CA GLU A 73 -3.19 -21.20 6.14
C GLU A 73 -3.23 -22.68 5.72
N GLU A 74 -3.87 -23.55 6.52
CA GLU A 74 -4.08 -24.97 6.20
C GLU A 74 -5.05 -25.15 5.02
N GLU A 75 -6.13 -24.38 4.97
CA GLU A 75 -7.11 -24.40 3.87
C GLU A 75 -6.56 -23.82 2.56
N GLU A 76 -5.75 -22.76 2.63
CA GLU A 76 -5.15 -22.06 1.48
C GLU A 76 -3.82 -22.69 1.01
N GLY A 77 -3.48 -23.91 1.45
CA GLY A 77 -2.36 -24.68 0.89
C GLY A 77 -0.96 -24.28 1.37
N GLY A 78 -0.82 -23.70 2.56
CA GLY A 78 0.48 -23.48 3.22
C GLY A 78 1.33 -22.35 2.63
N GLU A 79 0.81 -21.63 1.63
CA GLU A 79 1.47 -20.49 0.99
C GLU A 79 1.20 -19.16 1.70
N SER A 80 0.29 -19.12 2.68
CA SER A 80 0.07 -17.94 3.52
C SER A 80 1.12 -17.79 4.62
N ARG A 81 2.33 -18.36 4.45
CA ARG A 81 3.50 -18.13 5.30
C ARG A 81 3.93 -16.67 5.20
N GLY A 82 3.26 -15.83 5.97
CA GLY A 82 3.50 -14.41 6.03
C GLY A 82 3.00 -13.67 4.80
N LYS A 83 1.67 -13.57 4.63
CA LYS A 83 1.12 -12.44 3.88
C LYS A 83 1.54 -11.17 4.61
N VAL A 84 2.70 -10.64 4.20
CA VAL A 84 3.26 -9.41 4.71
C VAL A 84 2.18 -8.36 4.50
N ASP A 85 1.84 -7.64 5.57
CA ASP A 85 0.90 -6.53 5.48
C ASP A 85 1.26 -5.68 4.25
N PRO A 86 0.34 -5.46 3.29
CA PRO A 86 0.66 -4.74 2.06
C PRO A 86 1.19 -3.33 2.33
N LEU A 87 0.89 -2.78 3.51
CA LEU A 87 1.37 -1.47 3.96
C LEU A 87 2.76 -1.53 4.62
N ASN A 88 3.33 -2.71 4.87
CA ASN A 88 4.70 -2.85 5.37
C ASN A 88 5.70 -2.65 4.24
N ILE A 89 6.73 -1.85 4.52
CA ILE A 89 7.87 -1.63 3.64
C ILE A 89 8.88 -2.76 3.92
N THR A 90 8.75 -3.86 3.19
CA THR A 90 9.74 -4.94 3.17
C THR A 90 10.46 -4.97 1.83
N ALA A 91 11.57 -5.70 1.74
CA ALA A 91 12.28 -5.85 0.47
C ALA A 91 11.40 -6.42 -0.66
N ALA A 92 10.36 -7.18 -0.31
CA ALA A 92 9.38 -7.70 -1.26
C ALA A 92 8.35 -6.65 -1.74
N THR A 93 8.08 -5.63 -0.91
CA THR A 93 7.19 -4.50 -1.24
C THR A 93 7.94 -3.30 -1.84
N LYS A 94 9.28 -3.33 -1.89
CA LYS A 94 10.04 -2.37 -2.69
C LYS A 94 9.64 -2.55 -4.16
N ARG A 95 9.18 -1.46 -4.79
CA ARG A 95 9.01 -1.40 -6.25
C ARG A 95 10.28 -1.96 -6.91
N LYS A 96 10.11 -2.80 -7.94
CA LYS A 96 11.22 -3.34 -8.73
C LYS A 96 12.12 -2.17 -9.12
N GLU A 97 13.40 -2.22 -8.74
CA GLU A 97 14.36 -1.17 -9.12
C GLU A 97 14.57 -1.12 -10.64
N ARG A 98 14.21 -2.21 -11.33
CA ARG A 98 14.10 -2.28 -12.78
C ARG A 98 12.63 -2.13 -13.18
N LEU A 99 12.30 -0.97 -13.72
CA LEU A 99 11.06 -0.74 -14.45
C LEU A 99 11.25 -1.34 -15.85
N ASP A 100 10.29 -2.15 -16.30
CA ASP A 100 10.24 -2.58 -17.69
C ASP A 100 9.73 -1.37 -18.50
N VAL A 101 10.65 -0.48 -18.87
CA VAL A 101 10.35 0.72 -19.66
C VAL A 101 10.10 0.27 -21.09
N SER A 102 8.88 0.46 -21.59
CA SER A 102 8.54 0.29 -23.00
C SER A 102 8.66 1.62 -23.72
N GLU A 103 9.29 1.61 -24.88
CA GLU A 103 9.34 2.75 -25.79
C GLU A 103 8.13 2.70 -26.73
N VAL A 104 7.47 3.85 -26.92
CA VAL A 104 6.33 4.00 -27.83
C VAL A 104 6.59 5.20 -28.73
N ARG A 105 6.27 5.08 -30.01
CA ARG A 105 6.40 6.17 -30.98
C ARG A 105 5.21 7.11 -30.83
N ILE A 106 5.48 8.41 -30.81
CA ILE A 106 4.46 9.44 -30.63
C ILE A 106 4.59 10.45 -31.77
N GLU A 107 3.46 10.76 -32.39
CA GLU A 107 3.33 11.88 -33.32
C GLU A 107 2.93 13.14 -32.55
N ARG A 108 3.65 14.24 -32.80
CA ARG A 108 3.46 15.53 -32.12
C ARG A 108 3.20 16.62 -33.12
N ASP A 109 2.33 17.54 -32.73
CA ASP A 109 2.10 18.78 -33.45
C ASP A 109 3.41 19.62 -33.48
N PRO A 110 3.91 20.02 -34.67
CA PRO A 110 5.15 20.77 -34.81
C PRO A 110 5.15 22.16 -34.16
N GLU A 111 3.99 22.79 -33.95
CA GLU A 111 3.93 24.16 -33.43
C GLU A 111 3.65 24.22 -31.92
N THR A 112 2.75 23.36 -31.43
CA THR A 112 2.31 23.39 -30.02
C THR A 112 2.99 22.33 -29.15
N GLY A 113 3.57 21.29 -29.76
CA GLY A 113 4.17 20.16 -29.07
C GLY A 113 3.15 19.25 -28.37
N ALA A 114 1.85 19.45 -28.61
CA ALA A 114 0.80 18.57 -28.12
C ALA A 114 0.93 17.17 -28.75
N ILE A 115 0.59 16.15 -27.96
CA ILE A 115 0.60 14.75 -28.41
C ILE A 115 -0.67 14.52 -29.23
N LEU A 116 -0.50 14.26 -30.53
CA LEU A 116 -1.63 14.01 -31.44
C LEU A 116 -2.00 12.52 -31.44
N ARG A 117 -1.00 11.64 -31.60
CA ARG A 117 -1.23 10.20 -31.69
C ARG A 117 -0.11 9.39 -31.04
N VAL A 118 -0.49 8.33 -30.34
CA VAL A 118 0.42 7.34 -29.77
C VAL A 118 0.35 6.09 -30.66
N MET A 119 1.43 5.79 -31.37
CA MET A 119 1.52 4.65 -32.28
C MET A 119 2.01 3.41 -31.51
N ASP A 120 1.07 2.60 -31.00
CA ASP A 120 1.37 1.35 -30.31
C ASP A 120 1.47 0.20 -31.35
N GLU A 121 2.68 -0.11 -31.84
CA GLU A 121 2.92 -1.06 -32.95
C GLU A 121 2.64 -2.55 -32.65
N GLY A 122 1.78 -2.91 -31.67
CA GLY A 122 1.37 -4.33 -31.56
C GLY A 122 0.92 -4.86 -30.20
N LYS A 123 0.05 -4.16 -29.48
CA LYS A 123 -0.69 -4.79 -28.37
C LYS A 123 -2.18 -4.52 -28.50
N GLY A 124 -2.90 -5.52 -29.00
CA GLY A 124 -4.36 -5.53 -28.95
C GLY A 124 -4.90 -5.29 -27.53
N LYS A 125 -6.18 -4.92 -27.46
CA LYS A 125 -7.01 -4.60 -26.28
C LYS A 125 -6.28 -4.87 -24.95
N ARG A 126 -5.84 -3.78 -24.31
CA ARG A 126 -5.20 -3.80 -22.98
C ARG A 126 -6.04 -4.68 -22.05
N SER A 127 -5.39 -5.66 -21.39
CA SER A 127 -6.09 -6.51 -20.44
C SER A 127 -6.66 -5.64 -19.31
N ASN A 128 -7.94 -5.83 -18.97
CA ASN A 128 -8.64 -5.07 -17.93
C ASN A 128 -8.88 -5.93 -16.67
N PRO A 129 -7.83 -6.33 -15.92
CA PRO A 129 -8.00 -7.17 -14.74
C PRO A 129 -8.66 -6.42 -13.56
N LEU A 130 -8.76 -5.09 -13.62
CA LEU A 130 -9.43 -4.28 -12.59
C LEU A 130 -10.87 -3.88 -12.95
N ASN A 131 -11.36 -4.29 -14.13
CA ASN A 131 -12.70 -3.95 -14.61
C ASN A 131 -13.00 -2.44 -14.58
N ASP A 132 -12.04 -1.64 -15.04
CA ASP A 132 -12.19 -0.20 -15.19
C ASP A 132 -13.23 0.10 -16.29
N PRO A 133 -14.31 0.86 -16.00
CA PRO A 133 -15.35 1.19 -16.99
C PRO A 133 -14.85 2.06 -18.14
N LEU A 134 -13.75 2.80 -17.99
CA LEU A 134 -13.24 3.69 -19.06
C LEU A 134 -12.48 2.93 -20.15
N ASN A 135 -12.03 1.71 -19.87
CA ASN A 135 -11.28 0.89 -20.83
C ASN A 135 -12.14 0.41 -22.02
N GLU A 136 -13.47 0.39 -21.87
CA GLU A 136 -14.41 0.04 -22.94
C GLU A 136 -14.59 1.18 -23.95
N LEU A 137 -14.54 2.44 -23.50
CA LEU A 137 -14.71 3.63 -24.34
C LEU A 137 -13.48 3.91 -25.21
N ASP A 138 -12.28 3.67 -24.68
CA ASP A 138 -11.00 3.84 -25.40
C ASP A 138 -10.83 2.81 -26.54
N SER A 139 -11.58 1.70 -26.53
CA SER A 139 -11.51 0.64 -27.56
C SER A 139 -12.58 0.75 -28.65
N SER A 140 -13.56 1.66 -28.53
CA SER A 140 -14.67 1.76 -29.49
C SER A 140 -14.48 2.88 -30.53
N GLU A 141 -13.48 3.73 -30.37
CA GLU A 141 -13.31 4.95 -31.18
C GLU A 141 -12.23 4.80 -32.29
N GLU A 142 -11.60 3.63 -32.43
CA GLU A 142 -10.50 3.39 -33.39
C GLU A 142 -10.90 2.54 -34.62
N ASP A 143 -12.17 2.14 -34.76
CA ASP A 143 -12.67 1.25 -35.84
C ASP A 143 -13.70 1.93 -36.80
N GLU A 144 -13.79 3.27 -36.87
CA GLU A 144 -14.84 3.97 -37.65
C GLU A 144 -14.37 4.88 -38.81
N ASP A 145 -13.13 4.78 -39.31
CA ASP A 145 -12.68 5.60 -40.47
C ASP A 145 -12.00 4.78 -41.58
N GLU A 146 -12.75 3.89 -42.24
CA GLU A 146 -12.37 3.42 -43.59
C GLU A 146 -13.60 3.04 -44.42
N GLU A 147 -14.40 4.03 -44.86
CA GLU A 147 -15.29 3.85 -46.02
C GLU A 147 -15.74 5.22 -46.60
N GLY A 148 -15.15 5.58 -47.77
CA GLY A 148 -15.76 6.46 -48.78
C GLY A 148 -15.15 7.85 -48.99
N GLU A 149 -14.44 8.06 -50.11
CA GLU A 149 -14.92 8.94 -51.19
C GLU A 149 -14.08 8.80 -52.48
N GLU A 150 -14.79 8.94 -53.59
CA GLU A 150 -14.38 8.76 -55.00
C GLU A 150 -13.37 9.79 -55.49
N GLY A 151 -12.54 9.38 -56.46
CA GLY A 151 -11.72 10.26 -57.29
C GLY A 151 -11.74 9.76 -58.73
N ASP A 152 -12.81 10.11 -59.44
CA ASP A 152 -12.82 10.16 -60.91
C ASP A 152 -11.72 11.12 -61.36
N ASP A 153 -10.78 10.66 -62.19
CA ASP A 153 -9.99 11.53 -63.05
C ASP A 153 -9.69 10.80 -64.37
N ASP A 154 -10.59 11.03 -65.33
CA ASP A 154 -10.35 10.91 -66.76
C ASP A 154 -9.08 11.65 -67.17
N ILE A 155 -8.06 10.94 -67.69
CA ILE A 155 -7.15 11.51 -68.70
C ILE A 155 -6.95 10.50 -69.84
N LEU A 156 -7.82 10.63 -70.84
CA LEU A 156 -7.50 10.31 -72.22
C LEU A 156 -6.56 11.38 -72.77
N ASN A 157 -5.35 11.01 -73.21
CA ASN A 157 -4.82 11.54 -74.46
C ASN A 157 -3.70 10.66 -75.04
N LEU A 158 -4.01 10.21 -76.26
CA LEU A 158 -3.23 9.71 -77.39
C LEU A 158 -1.69 9.59 -77.27
#